data_AF-A0A523XW39-F1
#
_entry.id   AF-A0A523XW39-F1
#
_cell.length_a   1.000
_cell.length_b   1.000
_cell.length_c   1.000
_cell.angle_alpha   90.00
_cell.angle_beta   90.00
_cell.angle_gamma   90.00
#
_symmetry.space_group_name_H-M   'P 1'
#
loop_
_entity.id
_entity.type
_entity.pdbx_description
1 polymer ?
#
loop_
_entity_poly.entity_id
_entity_poly.type
_entity_poly.pdbx_seq_one_letter_code
_entity_poly.pdbx_strand_id
1 'polypeptide(L)'
;MKKDKHIDWPYFSGLILIPVVVVAFLFIISVVQGLFRYDPAYFTEEYRARYDTPGSVAVDLERALQDGDENLMEELLGTRHSPKTMPARPDLVLTVMISSSDKYFHYLYFETRSYRRDMRYVKERDGRFIASETDLYFYMDSGQWRKLAGPLAAIWWILVIVFTTAVYVYRRMAAVRKSMFG
;
A
#
# COMPACT_ATOMS: atom_id res chain seq x y z
N MET A 1 4.75 4.25 51.68
CA MET A 1 5.78 3.45 50.97
C MET A 1 5.60 3.65 49.47
N LYS A 2 6.41 4.51 48.82
CA LYS A 2 6.34 4.70 47.36
C LYS A 2 6.93 3.44 46.70
N LYS A 3 6.13 2.70 45.94
CA LYS A 3 6.63 1.59 45.11
C LYS A 3 7.53 2.21 44.04
N ASP A 4 8.83 1.95 44.10
CA ASP A 4 9.76 2.33 43.02
C ASP A 4 9.31 1.63 41.73
N LYS A 5 8.73 2.40 40.81
CA LYS A 5 8.34 1.89 39.50
C LYS A 5 9.62 1.73 38.67
N HIS A 6 10.05 0.48 38.50
CA HIS A 6 11.22 0.17 37.68
C HIS A 6 10.98 0.38 36.18
N ILE A 7 9.72 0.29 35.71
CA ILE A 7 9.29 0.52 34.32
C ILE A 7 8.16 1.56 34.29
N ASP A 8 8.22 2.47 33.32
CA ASP A 8 7.12 3.35 32.95
C ASP A 8 6.19 2.60 31.98
N TRP A 9 5.17 1.93 32.54
CA TRP A 9 4.23 1.11 31.78
C TRP A 9 3.45 1.91 30.71
N PRO A 10 2.93 3.12 31.00
CA PRO A 10 2.37 3.99 29.95
C PRO A 10 3.31 4.22 28.77
N TYR A 11 4.60 4.50 29.03
CA TYR A 11 5.58 4.71 27.97
C TYR A 11 5.82 3.44 27.14
N PHE A 12 6.00 2.29 27.79
CA PHE A 12 6.16 1.00 27.11
C PHE A 12 4.94 0.67 26.22
N SER A 13 3.73 0.80 26.78
CA SER A 13 2.48 0.57 26.05
C SER A 13 2.32 1.55 24.88
N GLY A 14 2.74 2.81 25.04
CA GLY A 14 2.77 3.77 23.95
C GLY A 14 3.68 3.31 22.82
N LEU A 15 4.93 2.93 23.14
CA LEU A 15 5.91 2.47 22.15
C LEU A 15 5.47 1.21 21.42
N ILE A 16 4.92 0.21 22.11
CA ILE A 16 4.54 -1.06 21.48
C ILE A 16 3.39 -0.88 20.47
N LEU A 17 2.54 0.12 20.69
CA LEU A 17 1.38 0.40 19.83
C LEU A 17 1.71 1.26 18.60
N ILE A 18 2.90 1.89 18.53
CA ILE A 18 3.25 2.79 17.41
C ILE A 18 3.01 2.16 16.03
N PRO A 19 3.49 0.94 15.71
CA PRO A 19 3.24 0.37 14.38
C PRO A 19 1.75 0.18 14.07
N VAL A 20 0.96 -0.17 15.08
CA VAL A 20 -0.51 -0.36 14.94
C VAL A 20 -1.18 0.97 14.66
N VAL A 21 -0.83 2.02 15.41
CA VAL A 21 -1.39 3.37 15.22
C VAL A 21 -1.03 3.92 13.85
N VAL A 22 0.21 3.74 13.39
CA VAL A 22 0.65 4.18 12.06
C VAL A 22 -0.15 3.49 10.96
N VAL A 23 -0.28 2.16 11.01
CA VAL A 23 -1.07 1.41 10.01
C VAL A 23 -2.54 1.82 10.04
N ALA A 24 -3.13 1.97 11.23
CA ALA A 24 -4.51 2.42 11.38
C ALA A 24 -4.73 3.81 10.76
N PHE A 25 -3.79 4.74 11.00
CA PHE A 25 -3.84 6.08 10.42
C PHE A 25 -3.75 6.06 8.89
N LEU A 26 -2.81 5.31 8.32
CA LEU A 26 -2.69 5.14 6.87
C LEU A 26 -3.94 4.49 6.24
N PHE A 27 -4.56 3.55 6.96
CA PHE A 27 -5.80 2.92 6.52
C PHE A 27 -6.95 3.93 6.46
N ILE A 28 -7.09 4.79 7.48
CA ILE A 28 -8.09 5.88 7.48
C ILE A 28 -7.86 6.81 6.29
N ILE A 29 -6.62 7.23 6.03
CA ILE A 29 -6.30 8.08 4.87
C ILE A 29 -6.73 7.39 3.57
N SER A 30 -6.42 6.10 3.41
CA SER A 30 -6.82 5.32 2.24
C SER A 30 -8.34 5.25 2.09
N VAL A 31 -9.09 5.04 3.17
CA VAL A 31 -10.56 5.01 3.12
C VAL A 31 -11.10 6.36 2.66
N VAL A 32 -10.61 7.46 3.23
CA VAL A 32 -11.00 8.82 2.84
C VAL A 32 -10.65 9.09 1.37
N GLN A 33 -9.45 8.72 0.92
CA GLN A 33 -9.04 8.85 -0.48
C GLN A 33 -10.00 8.07 -1.39
N GLY A 34 -10.38 6.84 -1.03
CA GLY A 34 -11.30 6.00 -1.79
C GLY A 34 -12.70 6.60 -2.00
N LEU A 35 -13.17 7.46 -1.09
CA LEU A 35 -14.47 8.14 -1.21
C LEU A 35 -14.48 9.23 -2.29
N PHE A 36 -13.34 9.88 -2.53
CA PHE A 36 -13.23 11.01 -3.45
C PHE A 36 -12.34 10.73 -4.66
N ARG A 37 -11.72 9.54 -4.74
CA ARG A 37 -10.78 9.17 -5.79
C ARG A 37 -11.42 9.12 -7.16
N TYR A 38 -12.61 8.55 -7.26
CA TYR A 38 -13.25 8.20 -8.52
C TYR A 38 -14.19 9.31 -9.00
N ASP A 39 -14.18 9.55 -10.31
CA ASP A 39 -15.11 10.46 -10.96
C ASP A 39 -16.33 9.68 -11.47
N PRO A 40 -17.54 9.95 -10.96
CA PRO A 40 -18.77 9.30 -11.42
C PRO A 40 -19.00 9.39 -12.94
N ALA A 41 -18.44 10.41 -13.62
CA ALA A 41 -18.55 10.57 -15.07
C ALA A 41 -17.98 9.37 -15.85
N TYR A 42 -17.04 8.62 -15.28
CA TYR A 42 -16.44 7.43 -15.89
C TYR A 42 -17.13 6.11 -15.53
N PHE A 43 -18.28 6.14 -14.82
CA PHE A 43 -19.02 4.95 -14.40
C PHE A 43 -20.45 4.91 -14.98
N THR A 44 -20.61 5.45 -16.18
CA THR A 44 -21.86 5.34 -16.97
C THR A 44 -22.04 3.94 -17.54
N GLU A 45 -23.24 3.62 -18.03
CA GLU A 45 -23.53 2.36 -18.71
C GLU A 45 -22.64 2.10 -19.93
N GLU A 46 -22.27 3.16 -20.65
CA GLU A 46 -21.34 3.07 -21.78
C GLU A 46 -19.96 2.55 -21.35
N TYR A 47 -19.39 3.11 -20.28
CA TYR A 47 -18.10 2.66 -19.76
C TYR A 47 -18.18 1.27 -19.11
N ARG A 48 -19.30 0.94 -18.45
CA ARG A 48 -19.53 -0.42 -17.91
C ARG A 48 -19.56 -1.46 -19.01
N ALA A 49 -20.25 -1.18 -20.12
CA ALA A 49 -20.31 -2.08 -21.27
C ALA A 49 -18.95 -2.20 -21.99
N ARG A 50 -18.21 -1.09 -22.13
CA ARG A 50 -16.89 -1.09 -22.77
C ARG A 50 -15.84 -1.84 -21.94
N TYR A 51 -15.88 -1.68 -20.61
CA TYR A 51 -14.92 -2.27 -19.68
C TYR A 51 -15.59 -3.28 -18.74
N ASP A 52 -16.32 -4.22 -19.34
CA ASP A 52 -17.03 -5.32 -18.67
C ASP A 52 -16.09 -6.47 -18.24
N THR A 53 -14.86 -6.47 -18.76
CA THR A 53 -13.84 -7.49 -18.48
C THR A 53 -12.50 -6.84 -18.12
N PRO A 54 -11.66 -7.50 -17.31
CA PRO A 54 -10.34 -6.96 -16.99
C PRO A 54 -9.42 -6.93 -18.22
N GLY A 55 -9.66 -7.80 -19.20
CA GLY A 55 -8.89 -7.88 -20.44
C GLY A 55 -9.07 -6.67 -21.34
N SER A 56 -10.29 -6.12 -21.47
CA SER A 56 -10.52 -4.92 -22.29
C SER A 56 -9.77 -3.71 -21.74
N VAL A 57 -9.74 -3.55 -20.41
CA VAL A 57 -8.91 -2.54 -19.74
C VAL A 57 -7.43 -2.76 -20.03
N ALA A 58 -6.94 -4.00 -19.94
CA ALA A 58 -5.53 -4.29 -20.14
C ALA A 58 -5.06 -3.97 -21.57
N VAL A 59 -5.89 -4.25 -22.59
CA VAL A 59 -5.58 -3.95 -24.00
C VAL A 59 -5.57 -2.44 -24.25
N ASP A 60 -6.59 -1.70 -23.79
CA ASP A 60 -6.61 -0.25 -23.97
C ASP A 60 -5.53 0.45 -23.13
N LEU A 61 -5.15 -0.13 -21.97
CA LEU A 61 -4.00 0.34 -21.19
C LEU A 61 -2.67 0.16 -21.93
N GLU A 62 -2.51 -0.91 -22.70
CA GLU A 62 -1.33 -1.07 -23.56
C GLU A 62 -1.21 0.08 -24.55
N ARG A 63 -2.29 0.39 -25.26
CA ARG A 63 -2.36 1.48 -26.24
C ARG A 63 -2.08 2.83 -25.59
N ALA A 64 -2.74 3.12 -24.47
CA ALA A 64 -2.51 4.36 -23.73
C ALA A 64 -1.04 4.53 -23.31
N LEU A 65 -0.38 3.45 -22.92
CA LEU A 65 1.04 3.47 -22.54
C LEU A 65 1.99 3.53 -23.74
N GLN A 66 1.63 2.91 -24.87
CA GLN A 66 2.41 2.96 -26.11
C GLN A 66 2.42 4.37 -26.69
N ASP A 67 1.23 4.98 -26.81
CA ASP A 67 1.02 6.25 -27.48
C ASP A 67 1.21 7.45 -26.54
N GLY A 68 1.19 7.22 -25.21
CA GLY A 68 1.16 8.31 -24.24
C GLY A 68 -0.17 9.06 -24.22
N ASP A 69 -1.28 8.37 -24.53
CA ASP A 69 -2.62 8.95 -24.57
C ASP A 69 -3.15 9.19 -23.14
N GLU A 70 -3.06 10.45 -22.70
CA GLU A 70 -3.53 10.87 -21.38
C GLU A 70 -5.05 10.78 -21.23
N ASN A 71 -5.83 11.01 -22.29
CA ASN A 71 -7.29 10.96 -22.23
C ASN A 71 -7.77 9.52 -22.04
N LEU A 72 -7.18 8.58 -22.80
CA LEU A 72 -7.47 7.16 -22.61
C LEU A 72 -7.02 6.68 -21.23
N MET A 73 -5.90 7.17 -20.72
CA MET A 73 -5.45 6.86 -19.36
C MET A 73 -6.42 7.38 -18.29
N GLU A 74 -6.91 8.62 -18.42
CA GLU A 74 -7.94 9.18 -17.53
C GLU A 74 -9.19 8.30 -17.50
N GLU A 75 -9.66 7.91 -18.69
CA GLU A 75 -10.80 7.03 -18.85
C GLU A 75 -10.58 5.69 -18.12
N LEU A 76 -9.44 5.04 -18.34
CA LEU A 76 -9.10 3.72 -17.78
C LEU A 76 -8.93 3.76 -16.26
N LEU A 77 -8.39 4.84 -15.71
CA LEU A 77 -8.24 5.01 -14.26
C LEU A 77 -9.58 5.37 -13.59
N GLY A 78 -10.42 6.14 -14.28
CA GLY A 78 -11.69 6.66 -13.76
C GLY A 78 -11.52 7.57 -12.55
N THR A 79 -10.35 8.18 -12.37
CA THR A 79 -10.02 9.01 -11.21
C THR A 79 -10.30 10.49 -11.46
N ARG A 80 -10.66 11.24 -10.42
CA ARG A 80 -10.85 12.72 -10.50
C ARG A 80 -9.57 13.50 -10.73
N HIS A 81 -8.44 12.91 -10.36
CA HIS A 81 -7.13 13.52 -10.58
C HIS A 81 -6.59 12.99 -11.89
N SER A 82 -6.13 13.91 -12.74
CA SER A 82 -5.45 13.55 -13.98
C SER A 82 -4.24 12.65 -13.68
N PRO A 83 -3.99 11.64 -14.52
CA PRO A 83 -2.80 10.82 -14.43
C PRO A 83 -1.57 11.70 -14.54
N LYS A 84 -0.48 11.27 -13.90
CA LYS A 84 0.82 11.88 -14.17
C LYS A 84 1.13 11.70 -15.65
N THR A 85 1.56 12.75 -16.32
CA THR A 85 2.06 12.69 -17.70
C THR A 85 3.05 11.54 -17.85
N MET A 86 2.75 10.62 -18.77
CA MET A 86 3.57 9.45 -19.03
C MET A 86 4.23 9.60 -20.40
N PRO A 87 5.55 9.36 -20.51
CA PRO A 87 6.19 9.31 -21.82
C PRO A 87 5.65 8.10 -22.61
N ALA A 88 5.46 8.29 -23.91
CA ALA A 88 5.10 7.23 -24.85
C ALA A 88 6.15 6.10 -24.84
N ARG A 89 5.69 4.85 -24.87
CA ARG A 89 6.52 3.64 -24.82
C ARG A 89 6.14 2.68 -25.95
N PRO A 90 6.49 2.98 -27.21
CA PRO A 90 6.01 2.24 -28.39
C PRO A 90 6.44 0.77 -28.41
N ASP A 91 7.52 0.43 -27.69
CA ASP A 91 8.08 -0.93 -27.61
C ASP A 91 7.45 -1.79 -26.50
N LEU A 92 6.47 -1.26 -25.76
CA LEU A 92 5.79 -1.93 -24.65
C LEU A 92 4.72 -2.88 -25.18
N VAL A 93 4.76 -4.15 -24.80
CA VAL A 93 3.77 -5.15 -25.22
C VAL A 93 3.11 -5.81 -24.02
N LEU A 94 1.79 -5.95 -24.04
CA LEU A 94 1.07 -6.76 -23.05
C LEU A 94 1.45 -8.24 -23.23
N THR A 95 2.06 -8.82 -22.21
CA THR A 95 2.54 -10.20 -22.30
C THR A 95 1.48 -11.20 -21.86
N VAL A 96 1.02 -11.10 -20.61
CA VAL A 96 0.11 -12.08 -20.02
C VAL A 96 -0.49 -11.56 -18.71
N MET A 97 -1.67 -12.07 -18.35
CA MET A 97 -2.17 -12.00 -16.97
C MET A 97 -1.40 -13.02 -16.11
N ILE A 98 -0.55 -12.54 -15.21
CA ILE A 98 0.32 -13.41 -14.40
C ILE A 98 -0.43 -14.01 -13.21
N SER A 99 -1.31 -13.21 -12.59
CA SER A 99 -2.04 -13.64 -11.41
C SER A 99 -3.33 -12.86 -11.25
N SER A 100 -4.28 -13.48 -10.56
CA SER A 100 -5.39 -12.79 -9.92
C SER A 100 -5.25 -12.95 -8.42
N SER A 101 -5.41 -11.84 -7.70
CA SER A 101 -5.61 -11.79 -6.25
C SER A 101 -7.05 -11.33 -6.01
N ASP A 102 -7.68 -11.68 -4.87
CA ASP A 102 -9.11 -11.43 -4.57
C ASP A 102 -9.75 -10.20 -5.21
N LYS A 103 -9.06 -9.05 -5.20
CA LYS A 103 -9.55 -7.77 -5.73
C LYS A 103 -8.87 -7.26 -7.00
N TYR A 104 -7.74 -7.85 -7.41
CA TYR A 104 -6.87 -7.28 -8.45
C TYR A 104 -6.35 -8.35 -9.41
N PHE A 105 -6.48 -8.05 -10.71
CA PHE A 105 -5.86 -8.76 -11.82
C PHE A 105 -4.52 -8.12 -12.15
N HIS A 106 -3.47 -8.94 -12.28
CA HIS A 106 -2.09 -8.48 -12.43
C HIS A 106 -1.63 -8.79 -13.84
N TYR A 107 -1.37 -7.75 -14.63
CA TYR A 107 -0.93 -7.83 -16.00
C TYR A 107 0.54 -7.43 -16.11
N LEU A 108 1.32 -8.26 -16.79
CA LEU A 108 2.71 -7.94 -17.10
C LEU A 108 2.80 -7.35 -18.50
N TYR A 109 3.39 -6.18 -18.56
CA TYR A 109 3.83 -5.52 -19.78
C TYR A 109 5.34 -5.65 -19.88
N PHE A 110 5.82 -5.83 -21.10
CA PHE A 110 7.21 -6.04 -21.38
C PHE A 110 7.69 -5.07 -22.45
N GLU A 111 8.70 -4.30 -22.14
CA GLU A 111 9.32 -3.36 -23.07
C GLU A 111 10.41 -4.08 -23.86
N THR A 112 10.14 -4.34 -25.14
CA THR A 112 10.98 -5.21 -25.98
C THR A 112 12.40 -4.67 -26.21
N ARG A 113 12.56 -3.34 -26.22
CA ARG A 113 13.85 -2.69 -26.42
C ARG A 113 14.74 -2.70 -25.17
N SER A 114 14.15 -2.43 -24.00
CA SER A 114 14.88 -2.26 -22.73
C SER A 114 14.87 -3.53 -21.87
N TYR A 115 14.06 -4.53 -22.25
CA TYR A 115 13.76 -5.72 -21.46
C TYR A 115 13.16 -5.42 -20.08
N ARG A 116 12.59 -4.21 -19.90
CA ARG A 116 11.95 -3.82 -18.65
C ARG A 116 10.57 -4.46 -18.54
N ARG A 117 10.29 -4.91 -17.32
CA ARG A 117 9.00 -5.47 -16.92
C ARG A 117 8.22 -4.40 -16.17
N ASP A 118 6.97 -4.20 -16.55
CA ASP A 118 6.06 -3.24 -15.91
C ASP A 118 4.78 -3.99 -15.50
N MET A 119 4.51 -4.02 -14.19
CA MET A 119 3.33 -4.69 -13.64
C MET A 119 2.22 -3.67 -13.46
N ARG A 120 1.07 -3.91 -14.10
CA ARG A 120 -0.14 -3.09 -13.95
C ARG A 120 -1.26 -3.91 -13.36
N TYR A 121 -2.18 -3.20 -12.72
CA TYR A 121 -3.23 -3.79 -11.92
C TYR A 121 -4.58 -3.32 -12.42
N VAL A 122 -5.53 -4.24 -12.52
CA VAL A 122 -6.91 -3.95 -12.90
C VAL A 122 -7.81 -4.45 -11.79
N LYS A 123 -8.84 -3.68 -11.43
CA LYS A 123 -9.85 -4.11 -10.46
C LYS A 123 -11.25 -3.76 -10.92
N GLU A 124 -12.22 -4.49 -10.40
CA GLU A 124 -13.62 -4.14 -10.57
C GLU A 124 -14.04 -3.05 -9.58
N ARG A 125 -14.80 -2.08 -10.06
CA ARG A 125 -15.40 -1.02 -9.27
C ARG A 125 -16.75 -0.61 -9.87
N ASP A 126 -17.80 -0.66 -9.06
CA ASP A 126 -19.14 -0.16 -9.43
C ASP A 126 -19.65 -0.70 -10.79
N GLY A 127 -19.38 -1.99 -11.06
CA GLY A 127 -19.78 -2.72 -12.27
C GLY A 127 -18.88 -2.51 -13.49
N ARG A 128 -17.72 -1.88 -13.33
CA ARG A 128 -16.74 -1.61 -14.39
C ARG A 128 -15.34 -2.03 -13.95
N PHE A 129 -14.54 -2.58 -14.86
CA PHE A 129 -13.11 -2.75 -14.62
C PHE A 129 -12.34 -1.45 -14.87
N ILE A 130 -11.39 -1.15 -13.99
CA ILE A 130 -10.53 0.04 -14.04
C ILE A 130 -9.07 -0.32 -13.83
N ALA A 131 -8.18 0.44 -14.48
CA ALA A 131 -6.76 0.40 -14.18
C ALA A 131 -6.51 1.02 -12.80
N SER A 132 -5.59 0.44 -12.04
CA SER A 132 -5.23 0.90 -10.70
C SER A 132 -3.78 1.32 -10.63
N GLU A 133 -3.56 2.56 -10.20
CA GLU A 133 -2.22 3.08 -9.91
C GLU A 133 -1.66 2.45 -8.64
N THR A 134 -0.34 2.26 -8.60
CA THR A 134 0.36 1.72 -7.43
C THR A 134 0.64 2.81 -6.40
N ASP A 135 -0.41 3.36 -5.82
CA ASP A 135 -0.35 4.43 -4.81
C ASP A 135 -0.76 3.94 -3.41
N LEU A 136 -0.83 4.85 -2.43
CA LEU A 136 -1.19 4.50 -1.05
C LEU A 136 -2.53 3.74 -0.98
N TYR A 137 -3.54 4.21 -1.71
CA TYR A 137 -4.85 3.57 -1.75
C TYR A 137 -4.75 2.13 -2.25
N PHE A 138 -4.03 1.91 -3.36
CA PHE A 138 -3.75 0.56 -3.85
C PHE A 138 -3.04 -0.31 -2.81
N TYR A 139 -1.97 0.20 -2.17
CA TYR A 139 -1.20 -0.58 -1.20
C TYR A 139 -2.04 -1.02 0.00
N MET A 140 -2.90 -0.13 0.50
CA MET A 140 -3.79 -0.41 1.62
C MET A 140 -4.94 -1.34 1.22
N ASP A 141 -5.58 -1.12 0.06
CA ASP A 141 -6.72 -1.90 -0.43
C ASP A 141 -6.33 -3.33 -0.86
N SER A 142 -5.18 -3.47 -1.52
CA SER A 142 -4.63 -4.76 -1.97
C SER A 142 -4.01 -5.59 -0.84
N GLY A 143 -3.74 -4.97 0.33
CA GLY A 143 -3.06 -5.62 1.45
C GLY A 143 -1.56 -5.82 1.25
N GLN A 144 -0.96 -5.32 0.16
CA GLN A 144 0.48 -5.42 -0.09
C GLN A 144 1.32 -4.78 1.01
N TRP A 145 0.79 -3.79 1.73
CA TRP A 145 1.43 -3.17 2.89
C TRP A 145 1.89 -4.19 3.94
N ARG A 146 1.21 -5.33 4.09
CA ARG A 146 1.54 -6.37 5.07
C ARG A 146 2.94 -6.97 4.84
N LYS A 147 3.37 -7.05 3.58
CA LYS A 147 4.69 -7.58 3.20
C LYS A 147 5.84 -6.72 3.74
N LEU A 148 5.61 -5.43 3.91
CA LEU A 148 6.60 -4.48 4.43
C LEU A 148 6.38 -4.18 5.92
N ALA A 149 5.16 -3.82 6.30
CA ALA A 149 4.84 -3.39 7.66
C ALA A 149 4.93 -4.52 8.68
N GLY A 150 4.60 -5.76 8.30
CA GLY A 150 4.66 -6.92 9.21
C GLY A 150 6.07 -7.16 9.75
N PRO A 151 7.09 -7.36 8.88
CA PRO A 151 8.47 -7.49 9.31
C PRO A 151 8.99 -6.27 10.09
N LEU A 152 8.65 -5.05 9.66
CA LEU A 152 9.07 -3.84 10.35
C LEU A 152 8.46 -3.73 11.76
N ALA A 153 7.17 -4.07 11.92
CA ALA A 153 6.51 -4.10 13.21
C ALA A 153 7.13 -5.16 14.14
N ALA A 154 7.45 -6.34 13.61
CA ALA A 154 8.12 -7.39 14.37
C ALA A 154 9.50 -6.93 14.89
N ILE A 155 10.32 -6.33 14.02
CA ILE A 155 11.63 -5.77 14.42
C ILE A 155 11.43 -4.69 15.49
N TRP A 156 10.48 -3.78 15.29
CA TRP A 156 10.16 -2.73 16.25
C TRP A 156 9.79 -3.30 17.63
N TRP A 157 8.89 -4.28 17.69
CA TRP A 157 8.48 -4.90 18.95
C TRP A 157 9.65 -5.60 19.64
N ILE A 158 10.50 -6.32 18.89
CA ILE A 158 11.71 -6.93 19.45
C ILE A 158 12.61 -5.85 20.08
N LEU A 159 12.87 -4.75 19.38
CA LEU A 159 13.70 -3.66 19.89
C LEU A 159 13.12 -3.04 21.16
N VAL A 160 11.81 -2.75 21.20
CA VAL A 160 11.13 -2.20 22.37
C VAL A 160 11.22 -3.15 23.56
N ILE A 161 11.01 -4.46 23.35
CA ILE A 161 11.12 -5.48 24.39
C ILE A 161 12.55 -5.57 24.92
N VAL A 162 13.54 -5.70 24.04
CA VAL A 162 14.96 -5.83 24.42
C VAL A 162 15.42 -4.61 25.21
N PHE A 163 15.11 -3.40 24.73
CA PHE A 163 15.48 -2.16 25.41
C PHE A 163 14.82 -2.04 26.78
N THR A 164 13.51 -2.35 26.86
CA THR A 164 12.76 -2.28 28.12
C THR A 164 13.29 -3.29 29.15
N THR A 165 13.58 -4.51 28.73
CA THR A 165 14.19 -5.54 29.59
C THR A 165 15.59 -5.11 30.06
N ALA A 166 16.42 -4.57 29.17
CA ALA A 166 17.76 -4.09 29.55
C ALA A 166 17.68 -2.95 30.59
N VAL A 167 16.79 -1.98 30.39
CA VAL A 167 16.56 -0.89 31.35
C VAL A 167 16.04 -1.42 32.69
N TYR A 168 15.11 -2.38 32.66
CA TYR A 168 14.59 -3.01 33.87
C TYR A 168 15.69 -3.73 34.65
N VAL A 169 16.48 -4.56 33.98
CA VAL A 169 17.60 -5.31 34.59
C VAL A 169 18.63 -4.34 35.16
N TYR A 170 19.02 -3.31 34.41
CA TYR A 170 19.95 -2.27 34.86
C TYR A 170 19.45 -1.56 36.13
N ARG A 171 18.20 -1.07 36.11
CA ARG A 171 17.60 -0.39 37.27
C ARG A 171 17.49 -1.31 38.47
N ARG A 172 17.19 -2.60 38.24
CA ARG A 172 17.09 -3.57 39.34
C ARG A 172 18.45 -3.87 39.96
N MET A 173 19.49 -4.07 39.14
CA MET A 173 20.87 -4.23 39.63
C MET A 173 21.36 -3.00 40.39
N ALA A 174 21.03 -1.80 39.91
CA ALA A 174 21.37 -0.54 40.60
C ALA A 174 20.69 -0.44 41.98
N ALA A 175 19.41 -0.82 42.08
CA ALA A 175 18.68 -0.85 43.36
C ALA A 175 19.29 -1.86 44.34
N VAL A 176 19.63 -3.07 43.86
CA VAL A 176 20.27 -4.12 44.67
C VAL A 176 21.66 -3.67 45.14
N ARG A 177 22.47 -3.05 44.28
CA ARG A 177 23.78 -2.49 44.65
C ARG A 177 23.64 -1.42 45.74
N LYS A 178 22.66 -0.51 45.61
CA LYS A 178 22.39 0.52 46.62
C LYS A 178 22.00 -0.08 47.97
N SER A 179 21.24 -1.17 48.00
CA SER A 179 20.88 -1.84 49.26
C SER A 179 22.03 -2.62 49.92
N MET A 180 23.04 -3.05 49.16
CA MET A 180 24.17 -3.84 49.69
C MET A 180 25.37 -2.99 50.10
N PHE A 181 25.58 -1.83 49.48
CA PHE A 181 26.78 -1.02 49.65
C PHE A 181 26.51 0.45 50.01
N GLY A 182 25.24 0.84 50.18
CA GLY A 182 24.82 2.21 50.48
C GLY A 182 24.13 2.35 51.82
#